data_AF-A0A9E5RM11-F1
#
_entry.id   AF-A0A9E5RM11-F1
#
_cell.length_a   1.000
_cell.length_b   1.000
_cell.length_c   1.000
_cell.angle_alpha   90.00
_cell.angle_beta   90.00
_cell.angle_gamma   90.00
#
_symmetry.space_group_name_H-M   'P 1'
#
loop_
_entity.id
_entity.type
_entity.pdbx_description
1 polymer ?
#
loop_
_entity_poly.entity_id
_entity_poly.type
_entity_poly.pdbx_seq_one_letter_code
_entity_poly.pdbx_strand_id
1 'polypeptide(L)' 'MTNSVTVTVSATTANLGPGFDCIGAALSLHNQFRFSRLSSNSHDSLAIAITGLDAEQVKTDNSNLAYQAFTKLYCHL' A
#
# COMPACT_ATOMS: atom_id res chain seq x y z
N MET A 1 -7.06 -20.51 9.31
CA MET A 1 -7.34 -19.59 8.18
C MET A 1 -6.43 -18.39 8.34
N THR A 2 -5.61 -18.06 7.33
CA THR A 2 -4.85 -16.81 7.34
C THR A 2 -5.81 -15.68 7.02
N ASN A 3 -6.16 -14.88 8.03
CA ASN A 3 -6.92 -13.65 7.82
C ASN A 3 -6.06 -12.71 6.97
N SER A 4 -6.43 -12.57 5.70
CA SER A 4 -5.76 -11.70 4.75
C SER A 4 -6.76 -10.73 4.13
N VAL A 5 -6.29 -9.53 3.82
CA VAL A 5 -7.07 -8.50 3.12
C VAL A 5 -6.29 -8.06 1.89
N THR A 6 -7.00 -7.92 0.77
CA THR A 6 -6.45 -7.40 -0.49
C THR A 6 -7.15 -6.10 -0.81
N VAL A 7 -6.37 -5.05 -1.07
CA VAL A 7 -6.84 -3.72 -1.42
C VAL A 7 -6.32 -3.37 -2.80
N THR A 8 -7.22 -3.03 -3.72
CA THR A 8 -6.87 -2.52 -5.05
C THR A 8 -7.07 -1.01 -5.05
N VAL A 9 -6.03 -0.25 -5.40
CA VAL A 9 -6.01 1.22 -5.37
C VAL A 9 -5.73 1.75 -6.77
N SER A 10 -6.60 2.61 -7.28
CA SER A 10 -6.41 3.28 -8.56
C SER A 10 -5.32 4.36 -8.46
N ALA A 11 -4.53 4.49 -9.53
CA ALA A 11 -3.69 5.65 -9.76
C ALA A 11 -4.57 6.90 -9.93
N THR A 12 -4.03 8.06 -9.59
CA THR A 12 -4.74 9.33 -9.67
C THR A 12 -3.95 10.36 -10.45
N THR A 13 -4.65 11.27 -11.12
CA THR A 13 -4.10 12.53 -11.61
C THR A 13 -4.76 13.70 -10.89
N ALA A 14 -4.11 14.86 -10.84
CA ALA A 14 -4.56 16.06 -10.13
C ALA A 14 -4.36 17.32 -10.98
N ASN A 15 -4.83 18.48 -10.49
CA ASN A 15 -4.66 19.80 -11.10
C ASN A 15 -5.24 19.90 -12.52
N LEU A 16 -6.44 19.34 -12.71
CA LEU A 16 -7.11 19.32 -14.01
C LEU A 16 -7.69 20.71 -14.33
N GLY A 17 -7.04 21.42 -15.26
CA GLY A 17 -7.45 22.75 -15.71
C GLY A 17 -7.40 23.79 -14.59
N PRO A 18 -8.46 24.58 -14.33
CA PRO A 18 -8.48 25.56 -13.24
C PRO A 18 -8.57 24.92 -11.84
N GLY A 19 -8.70 23.59 -11.74
CA GLY A 19 -8.89 22.84 -10.50
C GLY A 19 -7.62 22.59 -9.70
N PHE A 20 -6.80 23.63 -9.51
CA PHE A 20 -5.59 23.56 -8.69
C PHE A 20 -5.94 23.14 -7.25
N ASP A 21 -5.20 22.17 -6.70
CA ASP A 21 -5.33 21.66 -5.32
C ASP A 21 -6.70 21.11 -4.91
N CYS A 22 -7.61 20.85 -5.87
CA CYS A 22 -8.96 20.38 -5.53
C CYS A 22 -9.56 19.36 -6.51
N ILE A 23 -9.14 19.34 -7.78
CA ILE A 23 -9.67 18.38 -8.76
C ILE A 23 -8.63 17.30 -9.03
N GLY A 24 -9.06 16.05 -8.89
CA GLY A 24 -8.34 14.89 -9.37
C GLY A 24 -9.26 13.85 -9.99
N ALA A 25 -8.67 12.91 -10.73
CA ALA A 25 -9.39 11.81 -11.35
C ALA A 25 -8.68 10.48 -11.06
N ALA A 26 -9.47 9.46 -10.74
CA ALA A 26 -8.99 8.09 -10.69
C ALA A 26 -8.84 7.55 -12.11
N LEU A 27 -7.75 6.82 -12.35
CA LEU A 27 -7.44 6.21 -13.63
C LEU A 27 -7.63 4.69 -13.55
N SER A 28 -7.86 4.07 -14.71
CA SER A 28 -7.95 2.60 -14.84
C SER A 28 -6.59 1.88 -14.77
N LEU A 29 -5.67 2.41 -13.96
CA LEU A 29 -4.35 1.84 -13.65
C LEU A 29 -4.30 1.60 -12.15
N HIS A 30 -3.80 0.46 -11.69
CA HIS A 30 -4.01 0.03 -10.31
C HIS A 30 -2.77 -0.59 -9.67
N ASN A 31 -2.60 -0.36 -8.38
CA ASN A 31 -1.76 -1.16 -7.49
C ASN A 31 -2.63 -2.08 -6.64
N GLN A 32 -2.10 -3.27 -6.30
CA GLN A 32 -2.74 -4.20 -5.38
C GLN A 32 -1.84 -4.43 -4.17
N PHE A 33 -2.42 -4.28 -2.97
CA PHE A 33 -1.74 -4.50 -1.70
C PHE A 33 -2.42 -5.65 -0.97
N ARG A 34 -1.64 -6.65 -0.57
CA ARG A 34 -2.12 -7.81 0.19
C ARG A 34 -1.47 -7.82 1.56
N PHE A 35 -2.28 -7.82 2.61
CA PHE A 35 -1.83 -7.86 3.98
C PHE A 35 -2.31 -9.14 4.66
N SER A 36 -1.44 -9.75 5.44
CA SER A 36 -1.75 -10.90 6.29
C SER A 36 -0.87 -10.86 7.52
N ARG A 37 -1.38 -11.38 8.64
CA ARG A 37 -0.54 -11.59 9.83
C ARG A 37 0.54 -12.62 9.51
N LEU A 38 1.76 -12.38 9.99
CA LEU A 38 2.81 -13.40 9.99
C LEU A 38 2.37 -14.59 10.84
N SER A 39 2.87 -15.78 10.47
CA SER A 39 2.68 -16.99 11.28
C SER A 39 3.26 -16.79 12.68
N SER A 40 2.63 -17.36 13.70
CA SER A 40 3.15 -17.35 15.09
C SER A 40 4.55 -17.95 15.21
N ASN A 41 4.94 -18.78 14.23
CA ASN A 41 6.22 -19.48 14.21
C ASN A 41 7.26 -18.76 13.34
N SER A 42 6.94 -17.58 12.81
CA SER A 42 7.89 -16.76 12.06
C SER A 42 8.84 -16.06 13.03
N HIS A 43 10.13 -16.04 12.71
CA HIS A 43 11.13 -15.25 13.43
C HIS A 43 11.18 -13.78 12.98
N ASP A 44 10.50 -13.47 11.87
CA ASP A 44 10.48 -12.12 11.31
C ASP A 44 9.38 -11.28 11.96
N SER A 45 9.66 -10.00 12.15
CA SER A 45 8.66 -9.02 12.59
C SER A 45 7.89 -8.39 11.43
N LEU A 46 8.46 -8.45 10.22
CA LEU A 46 7.91 -7.86 9.01
C LEU A 46 8.47 -8.58 7.78
N ALA A 47 7.60 -8.92 6.84
CA ALA A 47 7.98 -9.39 5.51
C ALA A 47 7.19 -8.61 4.45
N ILE A 48 7.89 -7.93 3.55
CA ILE A 48 7.31 -7.19 2.42
C ILE A 48 7.92 -7.72 1.14
N ALA A 49 7.06 -8.16 0.21
CA ALA A 49 7.44 -8.55 -1.13
C ALA A 49 6.74 -7.64 -2.15
N ILE A 50 7.46 -7.26 -3.19
CA ILE A 50 7.01 -6.29 -4.19
C ILE A 50 7.31 -6.85 -5.57
N THR A 51 6.37 -6.69 -6.49
CA THR A 51 6.47 -7.13 -7.88
C THR A 51 5.87 -6.07 -8.79
N GLY A 52 6.35 -5.97 -10.01
CA GLY A 52 5.83 -5.04 -11.01
C GLY A 52 6.84 -3.95 -11.37
N LEU A 53 6.32 -2.84 -11.90
CA LEU A 53 7.12 -1.70 -12.33
C LEU A 53 7.85 -1.07 -11.13
N ASP A 54 9.15 -0.79 -11.31
CA ASP A 54 10.02 -0.12 -10.33
C ASP A 54 10.08 -0.80 -8.94
N ALA A 55 9.83 -2.11 -8.87
CA ALA A 55 9.78 -2.85 -7.60
C ALA A 55 11.08 -2.72 -6.79
N GLU A 56 12.23 -2.61 -7.47
CA GLU A 56 13.55 -2.43 -6.89
C GLU A 56 13.75 -1.07 -6.21
N GLN A 57 12.93 -0.07 -6.55
CA GLN A 57 12.98 1.27 -5.98
C GLN A 57 12.11 1.41 -4.74
N VAL A 58 11.23 0.44 -4.47
CA VAL A 58 10.30 0.48 -3.34
C VAL A 58 10.92 -0.23 -2.13
N LYS A 59 10.96 0.48 -1.00
CA LYS A 59 11.50 -0.06 0.25
C LYS A 59 10.66 -1.23 0.77
N THR A 60 11.31 -2.27 1.25
CA THR A 60 10.70 -3.48 1.82
C THR A 60 10.88 -3.58 3.35
N ASP A 61 11.26 -2.47 3.98
CA ASP A 61 11.41 -2.33 5.43
C ASP A 61 10.22 -1.58 6.06
N ASN A 62 10.33 -1.29 7.35
CA ASN A 62 9.31 -0.57 8.12
C ASN A 62 9.08 0.90 7.68
N SER A 63 9.93 1.43 6.79
CA SER A 63 9.76 2.76 6.19
C SER A 63 8.90 2.75 4.93
N ASN A 64 8.43 1.58 4.48
CA ASN A 64 7.45 1.46 3.41
C ASN A 64 6.15 2.21 3.75
N LEU A 65 5.72 3.13 2.88
CA LEU A 65 4.58 4.01 3.13
C LEU A 65 3.25 3.25 3.25
N ALA A 66 3.04 2.19 2.46
CA ALA A 66 1.83 1.38 2.54
C ALA A 66 1.76 0.61 3.86
N TYR A 67 2.90 0.07 4.32
CA TYR A 67 3.00 -0.56 5.65
C TYR A 67 2.75 0.44 6.79
N GLN A 68 3.33 1.63 6.73
CA GLN A 68 3.11 2.68 7.74
C GLN A 68 1.64 3.12 7.78
N ALA A 69 1.00 3.33 6.63
CA ALA A 69 -0.41 3.69 6.56
C ALA A 69 -1.30 2.59 7.16
N PHE A 70 -1.02 1.32 6.83
CA PHE A 70 -1.76 0.18 7.36
C PHE A 70 -1.60 0.05 8.88
N THR A 71 -0.36 0.07 9.39
CA THR A 71 -0.11 -0.02 10.84
C THR A 71 -0.67 1.16 11.62
N LYS A 72 -0.61 2.37 11.06
CA LYS A 72 -1.18 3.56 11.69
C LYS A 72 -2.67 3.39 11.97
N LEU A 73 -3.44 2.77 11.07
CA LEU A 73 -4.85 2.47 11.34
C LEU A 73 -5.00 1.59 12.59
N TYR A 74 -4.27 0.48 12.68
CA TYR A 74 -4.37 -0.47 13.80
C TYR A 74 -3.74 0.02 15.11
N CYS A 75 -2.86 1.02 15.06
CA CYS A 75 -2.39 1.70 16.28
C CYS A 75 -3.46 2.60 16.91
N HIS A 76 -4.48 3.03 16.13
CA HIS A 76 -5.55 3.91 16.60
C HIS A 76 -6.89 3.17 16.83
N LEU A 77 -6.94 1.87 16.53
CA LEU A 77 -8.05 0.96 16.84
C LEU A 77 -7.72 0.17 18.11
#